data_AF-A0A9Q3Q9L1-F1
#
_entry.id   AF-A0A9Q3Q9L1-F1
#
_cell.length_a   1.000
_cell.length_b   1.000
_cell.length_c   1.000
_cell.angle_alpha   90.00
_cell.angle_beta   90.00
_cell.angle_gamma   90.00
#
_symmetry.space_group_name_H-M   'P 1'
#
loop_
_entity.id
_entity.type
_entity.pdbx_description
1 polymer ?
#
loop_
_entity_poly.entity_id
_entity_poly.type
_entity_poly.pdbx_seq_one_letter_code
_entity_poly.pdbx_strand_id
1 'polypeptide(L)' 'MFDMPHKRIKYYEKIRKTLTEAPLLLMPDWNIPLKLYIDAFGDVLGEALHQVQIIDDKPTEGP' A
#
# COMPACT_ATOMS: atom_id res chain seq x y z
N MET A 1 11.94 -27.27 6.60
CA MET A 1 12.01 -25.80 6.51
C MET A 1 12.48 -25.47 5.11
N PHE A 2 11.69 -24.74 4.32
CA PHE A 2 12.14 -24.28 3.00
C PHE A 2 12.91 -22.99 3.21
N ASP A 3 14.21 -23.00 2.91
CA ASP A 3 15.02 -21.80 3.01
C ASP A 3 14.61 -20.80 1.91
N MET A 4 14.31 -19.57 2.33
CA MET A 4 13.99 -18.50 1.40
C MET A 4 15.29 -18.04 0.72
N PRO A 5 15.42 -18.15 -0.62
CA PRO A 5 16.64 -17.72 -1.30
C PRO A 5 16.91 -16.23 -1.03
N HIS A 6 18.18 -15.84 -0.83
CA HIS A 6 18.57 -14.45 -0.57
C HIS A 6 17.96 -13.44 -1.56
N LYS A 7 17.83 -13.83 -2.82
CA LYS A 7 17.18 -13.02 -3.86
C LYS A 7 15.72 -12.71 -3.53
N ARG A 8 14.96 -13.66 -2.98
CA ARG A 8 13.54 -13.44 -2.58
C ARG A 8 13.43 -12.52 -1.38
N ILE A 9 14.30 -12.69 -0.37
CA ILE A 9 14.35 -11.79 0.79
C ILE A 9 14.62 -10.34 0.33
N LYS A 10 15.58 -10.15 -0.58
CA LYS A 10 15.91 -8.83 -1.12
C LYS A 10 14.72 -8.17 -1.84
N TYR A 11 13.94 -8.94 -2.60
CA TYR A 11 12.74 -8.41 -3.26
C TYR A 11 11.62 -8.12 -2.28
N TYR A 12 11.41 -9.00 -1.29
CA TYR A 12 10.43 -8.76 -0.24
C TYR A 12 10.71 -7.44 0.49
N GLU A 13 11.95 -7.22 0.93
CA GLU A 13 12.32 -5.97 1.61
C GLU A 13 12.18 -4.75 0.68
N LYS A 14 12.48 -4.89 -0.61
CA LYS A 14 12.25 -3.82 -1.58
C LYS A 14 10.76 -3.47 -1.70
N ILE A 15 9.89 -4.47 -1.79
CA ILE A 15 8.43 -4.27 -1.88
C ILE A 15 7.94 -3.61 -0.60
N ARG A 16 8.27 -4.17 0.56
CA ARG A 16 7.91 -3.61 1.86
C ARG A 16 8.29 -2.14 1.97
N LYS A 17 9.53 -1.79 1.62
CA LYS A 17 10.00 -0.40 1.63
C LYS A 17 9.18 0.50 0.71
N THR A 18 8.89 0.03 -0.50
CA THR A 18 8.11 0.79 -1.49
C THR A 18 6.67 1.02 -1.03
N LEU A 19 6.06 0.04 -0.35
CA LEU A 19 4.71 0.15 0.21
C LEU A 19 4.61 1.16 1.37
N THR A 20 5.72 1.46 2.05
CA THR A 20 5.76 2.32 3.23
C THR A 20 6.36 3.70 2.98
N GLU A 21 6.66 4.03 1.73
CA GLU A 21 7.30 5.30 1.34
C GLU A 21 6.50 6.02 0.26
N ALA A 22 6.73 7.32 0.14
CA ALA A 22 6.22 8.11 -0.99
C ALA A 22 6.79 7.55 -2.32
N PRO A 23 6.03 7.61 -3.43
CA PRO A 23 4.73 8.25 -3.58
C PRO A 23 3.53 7.35 -3.24
N LEU A 24 3.75 6.17 -2.62
CA LEU A 24 2.66 5.23 -2.36
C LEU A 24 1.99 5.48 -1.01
N LEU A 25 2.78 5.64 0.06
CA LEU A 25 2.27 6.10 1.35
C LEU A 25 2.39 7.61 1.43
N LEU A 26 1.26 8.30 1.26
CA LEU A 26 1.18 9.75 1.29
C LEU A 26 0.18 10.22 2.35
N MET A 27 0.38 11.44 2.86
CA MET A 27 -0.56 12.06 3.78
C MET A 27 -1.87 12.32 3.03
N PRO A 28 -3.03 11.92 3.57
CA PRO A 28 -4.30 12.21 2.94
C PRO A 28 -4.63 13.71 2.99
N ASP A 29 -5.31 14.19 1.96
CA ASP A 29 -6.01 15.47 1.98
C ASP A 29 -7.38 15.27 2.63
N TRP A 30 -7.56 15.81 3.83
CA TRP A 30 -8.79 15.66 4.61
C TRP A 30 -9.99 16.41 4.03
N ASN A 31 -9.80 17.21 2.98
CA ASN A 31 -10.89 17.92 2.30
C ASN A 31 -11.59 17.07 1.22
N ILE A 32 -11.02 15.92 0.85
CA ILE A 32 -11.59 15.04 -0.18
C ILE A 32 -11.90 13.64 0.38
N PRO A 33 -12.86 12.91 -0.20
CA PRO A 33 -13.28 11.62 0.32
C PRO A 33 -12.17 10.55 0.33
N LEU A 34 -12.25 9.65 1.31
CA LEU A 34 -11.44 8.44 1.41
C LEU A 34 -12.27 7.23 0.97
N LYS A 35 -11.60 6.22 0.40
CA LYS A 35 -12.17 4.90 0.09
C LYS A 35 -11.60 3.88 1.07
N LEU A 36 -12.48 3.23 1.83
CA LEU A 36 -12.10 2.14 2.72
C LEU A 36 -12.40 0.80 2.03
N TYR A 37 -11.37 -0.02 1.86
CA TYR A 37 -11.48 -1.40 1.44
C TYR A 37 -11.37 -2.30 2.67
N ILE A 38 -12.26 -3.28 2.74
CA ILE A 38 -12.28 -4.26 3.82
C ILE A 38 -12.44 -5.63 3.18
N ASP A 39 -11.62 -6.58 3.62
CA ASP A 39 -11.82 -8.00 3.36
C ASP A 39 -11.75 -8.76 4.69
N ALA A 40 -12.54 -9.81 4.82
CA ALA A 40 -12.62 -10.60 6.05
C ALA A 40 -12.52 -12.08 5.71
N PHE A 41 -11.66 -12.80 6.42
CA PHE A 41 -11.47 -14.23 6.22
C PHE A 41 -11.30 -14.96 7.55
N GLY A 42 -12.25 -15.85 7.86
CA GLY A 42 -12.29 -16.55 9.15
C GLY A 42 -12.41 -15.56 10.31
N ASP A 43 -11.45 -15.61 11.23
CA ASP A 43 -11.37 -14.72 12.39
C ASP A 43 -10.48 -13.48 12.16
N VAL A 44 -10.10 -13.18 10.91
CA VAL A 44 -9.20 -12.08 10.56
C VAL A 44 -9.91 -11.04 9.71
N LEU A 45 -9.62 -9.77 10.00
CA LEU A 45 -10.02 -8.61 9.22
C LEU A 45 -8.77 -7.98 8.57
N GLY A 46 -8.88 -7.61 7.30
CA GLY A 46 -7.90 -6.79 6.63
C GLY A 46 -8.55 -5.52 6.07
N GLU A 47 -7.94 -4.38 6.34
CA GLU A 47 -8.42 -3.08 5.90
C GLU A 47 -7.32 -2.29 5.16
N ALA A 48 -7.75 -1.49 4.18
CA ALA A 48 -6.90 -0.54 3.49
C ALA A 48 -7.66 0.77 3.24
N LEU A 49 -7.04 1.90 3.60
CA LEU A 49 -7.58 3.23 3.35
C LEU A 49 -6.85 3.87 2.18
N HIS A 50 -7.60 4.30 1.17
CA HIS A 50 -7.08 4.86 -0.08
C HIS A 50 -7.71 6.23 -0.37
N GLN A 51 -6.93 7.10 -1.00
CA GLN A 51 -7.40 8.36 -1.58
C GLN A 51 -6.71 8.60 -2.93
N VAL A 52 -7.47 9.05 -3.93
CA VAL A 52 -6.89 9.50 -5.20
C VAL A 52 -6.07 10.76 -4.92
N GLN A 53 -4.81 10.74 -5.31
CA GLN A 53 -3.91 11.88 -5.10
C GLN A 53 -3.56 12.54 -6.43
N ILE A 54 -3.27 13.84 -6.39
CA ILE A 54 -2.77 14.57 -7.57
C ILE A 54 -1.25 14.65 -7.45
N ILE A 55 -0.54 13.94 -8.32
CA ILE A 55 0.92 13.94 -8.43
C ILE A 55 1.25 14.34 -9.86
N ASP A 56 2.10 15.35 -10.04
CA ASP A 56 2.47 15.89 -11.35
C ASP A 56 1.24 16.22 -12.24
N ASP A 57 0.26 16.91 -11.65
CA ASP A 57 -1.03 17.30 -12.27
C ASP A 57 -1.88 16.14 -12.79
N LYS A 58 -1.61 14.91 -12.34
CA LYS A 58 -2.35 13.71 -12.75
C LYS A 58 -2.98 13.02 -11.55
N PRO A 59 -4.25 12.58 -11.67
CA PRO A 59 -4.83 11.67 -10.69
C PRO A 59 -4.02 10.38 -10.71
N THR A 60 -3.38 10.11 -9.58
CA THR A 60 -2.58 8.93 -9.34
C THR A 60 -3.26 8.16 -8.22
N GLU A 61 -3.60 6.92 -8.53
CA GLU A 61 -3.94 5.94 -7.50
C GLU A 61 -2.63 5.22 -7.14
N GLY A 62 -2.37 5.06 -5.85
CA GLY A 62 -1.37 4.07 -5.43
C GLY A 62 -1.76 2.70 -5.98
N PRO A 63 -0.81 1.79 -6.30
CA PRO A 63 -1.13 0.43 -6.73
C PRO A 63 -2.15 -0.28 -5.83
#